data_AF-A0A1Q3U313-F1
#
_entry.id   AF-A0A1Q3U313-F1
#
_cell.length_a   1.000
_cell.length_b   1.000
_cell.length_c   1.000
_cell.angle_alpha   90.00
_cell.angle_beta   90.00
_cell.angle_gamma   90.00
#
_symmetry.space_group_name_H-M   'P 1'
#
loop_
_entity.id
_entity.type
_entity.pdbx_description
1 polymer ?
#
loop_
_entity_poly.entity_id
_entity_poly.type
_entity_poly.pdbx_seq_one_letter_code
_entity_poly.pdbx_strand_id
1 'polypeptide(L)'
;MVVKPNANGTPNAKKEDAKNLQPAEKTTDFAKVVLSTPNQPKVGISENFEERLHKLNKLFELQSKHSKLTQSDKKLSEFSIESGEGTELNIEDADGNEFTTKNPEIIQDVLQFLKEKIADKRKQLEELIRW
;
A
#
# COMPACT_ATOMS: atom_id res chain seq x y z
N MET A 1 40.55 -21.89 46.03
CA MET A 1 40.03 -23.16 46.58
C MET A 1 38.92 -23.62 45.65
N VAL A 2 39.14 -24.51 44.67
CA VAL A 2 39.04 -26.00 44.77
C VAL A 2 37.83 -26.39 45.64
N VAL A 3 36.75 -27.04 45.19
CA VAL A 3 36.61 -28.43 44.69
C VAL A 3 35.15 -28.62 44.14
N LYS A 4 34.95 -29.28 42.98
CA LYS A 4 33.71 -30.00 42.54
C LYS A 4 33.77 -31.47 43.07
N PRO A 5 32.81 -32.43 42.94
CA PRO A 5 31.42 -32.43 42.43
C PRO A 5 30.40 -33.32 43.24
N ASN A 6 29.13 -33.29 42.79
CA ASN A 6 28.13 -34.37 42.58
C ASN A 6 28.16 -35.70 43.38
N ALA A 7 27.01 -36.11 43.94
CA ALA A 7 26.67 -37.51 44.27
C ALA A 7 25.15 -37.76 44.20
N ASN A 8 24.80 -38.80 43.43
CA ASN A 8 23.47 -39.42 43.31
C ASN A 8 22.95 -39.98 44.65
N GLY A 9 21.62 -40.03 44.79
CA GLY A 9 20.98 -40.81 45.86
C GLY A 9 19.46 -40.86 45.75
N THR A 10 18.93 -41.86 45.05
CA THR A 10 17.53 -42.30 45.14
C THR A 10 17.38 -43.26 46.32
N PRO A 11 16.29 -43.17 47.10
CA PRO A 11 15.57 -44.38 47.50
C PRO A 11 14.04 -44.15 47.37
N ASN A 12 13.33 -44.88 46.52
CA ASN A 12 12.72 -46.18 46.80
C ASN A 12 11.76 -46.17 48.01
N ALA A 13 10.45 -46.09 47.73
CA ALA A 13 9.39 -46.52 48.64
C ALA A 13 8.37 -47.34 47.83
N LYS A 14 8.36 -48.65 48.09
CA LYS A 14 7.32 -49.62 47.70
C LYS A 14 6.39 -49.85 48.90
N LYS A 15 5.19 -50.36 48.57
CA LYS A 15 4.17 -51.06 49.41
C LYS A 15 3.09 -50.13 49.99
N GLU A 16 1.81 -50.48 50.04
CA GLU A 16 1.08 -51.69 49.67
C GLU A 16 -0.43 -51.35 49.57
N ASP A 17 -1.13 -52.22 48.86
CA ASP A 17 -2.55 -52.27 48.48
C ASP A 17 -3.61 -52.00 49.58
N ALA A 18 -4.78 -51.48 49.18
CA ALA A 18 -6.07 -52.15 49.39
C ALA A 18 -7.23 -51.46 48.62
N LYS A 19 -7.90 -52.27 47.75
CA LYS A 19 -9.24 -52.06 47.16
C LYS A 19 -10.28 -51.91 48.31
N ASN A 20 -11.47 -51.29 48.19
CA ASN A 20 -12.56 -51.46 47.23
C ASN A 20 -13.77 -50.59 47.68
N LEU A 21 -14.77 -50.44 46.81
CA LEU A 21 -16.18 -50.00 47.01
C LEU A 21 -16.57 -48.63 46.40
N GLN A 22 -16.86 -48.69 45.10
CA GLN A 22 -17.99 -47.99 44.45
C GLN A 22 -19.31 -48.77 44.73
N PRO A 23 -20.56 -48.23 44.57
CA PRO A 23 -20.99 -47.50 43.36
C PRO A 23 -22.10 -46.42 43.49
N ALA A 24 -22.24 -45.66 42.38
CA ALA A 24 -23.41 -44.97 41.80
C ALA A 24 -24.29 -44.07 42.71
N GLU A 25 -24.69 -42.86 42.34
CA GLU A 25 -25.68 -42.59 41.28
C GLU A 25 -25.55 -41.16 40.67
N LYS A 26 -26.09 -41.07 39.46
CA LYS A 26 -26.10 -39.95 38.50
C LYS A 26 -27.02 -38.82 38.92
N THR A 27 -26.69 -37.59 38.53
CA THR A 27 -27.57 -36.52 38.00
C THR A 27 -26.79 -35.20 38.02
N THR A 28 -26.86 -34.22 37.12
CA THR A 28 -27.33 -34.02 35.74
C THR A 28 -26.77 -32.62 35.40
N ASP A 29 -26.46 -32.39 34.12
CA ASP A 29 -26.14 -31.12 33.46
C ASP A 29 -26.18 -29.81 34.27
N PHE A 30 -25.00 -29.21 34.47
CA PHE A 30 -24.87 -27.76 34.43
C PHE A 30 -23.94 -27.39 33.28
N ALA A 31 -24.60 -27.25 32.13
CA ALA A 31 -24.31 -26.28 31.09
C ALA A 31 -22.88 -25.72 31.10
N LYS A 32 -22.05 -26.32 30.23
CA LYS A 32 -21.15 -25.63 29.30
C LYS A 32 -21.22 -24.10 29.40
N VAL A 33 -20.48 -23.51 30.33
CA VAL A 33 -20.11 -22.10 30.26
C VAL A 33 -19.08 -22.03 29.14
N VAL A 34 -19.58 -21.89 27.91
CA VAL A 34 -18.79 -21.37 26.80
C VAL A 34 -18.34 -20.00 27.26
N LEU A 35 -17.08 -19.91 27.69
CA LEU A 35 -16.40 -18.65 27.84
C LEU A 35 -16.30 -18.07 26.43
N SER A 36 -17.34 -17.33 26.02
CA SER A 36 -17.37 -16.56 24.79
C SER A 36 -16.32 -15.48 24.92
N THR A 37 -15.10 -15.79 24.49
CA THR A 37 -14.02 -14.83 24.40
C THR A 37 -14.51 -13.67 23.53
N PRO A 38 -14.46 -12.42 24.03
CA PRO A 38 -14.94 -11.28 23.28
C PRO A 38 -14.06 -11.12 22.04
N ASN A 39 -14.70 -11.25 20.87
CA ASN A 39 -14.37 -10.66 19.58
C ASN A 39 -12.96 -10.04 19.54
N GLN A 40 -11.93 -10.88 19.41
CA GLN A 40 -10.62 -10.37 19.05
C GLN A 40 -10.79 -9.73 17.66
N PRO A 41 -10.45 -8.45 17.48
CA PRO A 41 -10.39 -7.91 16.14
C PRO A 41 -9.45 -8.82 15.36
N LYS A 42 -9.95 -9.40 14.27
CA LYS A 42 -9.12 -10.07 13.27
C LYS A 42 -8.02 -9.05 12.95
N VAL A 43 -6.83 -9.26 13.49
CA VAL A 43 -5.65 -8.51 13.10
C VAL A 43 -5.48 -8.92 11.66
N GLY A 44 -6.02 -8.11 10.74
CA GLY A 44 -5.84 -8.32 9.32
C GLY A 44 -4.36 -8.55 9.11
N ILE A 45 -4.01 -9.63 8.41
CA ILE A 45 -2.64 -9.98 8.07
C ILE A 45 -1.94 -8.67 7.72
N SER A 46 -1.07 -8.20 8.61
CA SER A 46 -0.37 -6.94 8.38
C SER A 46 0.37 -7.15 7.08
N GLU A 47 0.04 -6.36 6.05
CA GLU A 47 0.87 -6.31 4.84
C GLU A 47 2.32 -6.20 5.28
N ASN A 48 3.19 -6.98 4.63
CA ASN A 48 4.60 -6.97 4.97
C ASN A 48 5.10 -5.52 4.87
N PHE A 49 5.97 -5.09 5.78
CA PHE A 49 6.48 -3.73 5.80
C PHE A 49 7.04 -3.30 4.43
N GLU A 50 7.69 -4.24 3.74
CA GLU A 50 8.21 -4.06 2.39
C GLU A 50 7.12 -3.78 1.35
N GLU A 51 5.98 -4.45 1.42
CA GLU A 51 4.83 -4.21 0.53
C GLU A 51 4.22 -2.83 0.79
N ARG A 52 4.13 -2.42 2.05
CA ARG A 52 3.64 -1.08 2.43
C ARG A 52 4.59 0.02 1.93
N LEU A 53 5.89 -0.19 2.07
CA LEU A 53 6.91 0.73 1.57
C LEU A 53 6.88 0.81 0.03
N HIS A 54 6.72 -0.31 -0.66
CA HIS A 54 6.57 -0.34 -2.11
C HIS A 54 5.34 0.43 -2.59
N LYS A 55 4.19 0.25 -1.93
CA LYS A 55 2.96 1.01 -2.22
C LYS A 55 3.14 2.51 -2.00
N LEU A 56 3.81 2.90 -0.90
CA LEU A 56 4.11 4.31 -0.63
C LEU A 56 5.01 4.93 -1.71
N ASN A 57 6.06 4.23 -2.14
CA ASN A 57 6.93 4.70 -3.22
C ASN A 57 6.14 4.87 -4.53
N LYS A 58 5.29 3.90 -4.87
CA LYS A 58 4.43 3.97 -6.05
C LYS A 58 3.45 5.15 -5.98
N LEU A 59 2.85 5.41 -4.82
CA LEU A 59 1.99 6.58 -4.61
C LEU A 59 2.78 7.89 -4.76
N PHE A 60 4.00 7.96 -4.23
CA PHE A 60 4.86 9.14 -4.37
C PHE A 60 5.22 9.41 -5.84
N GLU A 61 5.52 8.37 -6.62
CA GLU A 61 5.75 8.49 -8.06
C GLU A 61 4.51 9.00 -8.81
N LEU A 62 3.33 8.47 -8.49
CA LEU A 62 2.06 8.91 -9.08
C LEU A 62 1.77 10.37 -8.71
N GLN A 63 1.98 10.76 -7.46
CA GLN A 63 1.80 12.14 -7.01
C GLN A 63 2.78 13.09 -7.72
N SER A 64 4.04 12.69 -7.90
CA SER A 64 5.03 13.47 -8.64
C SER A 64 4.62 13.67 -10.10
N LYS A 65 4.15 12.62 -10.76
CA LYS A 65 3.60 12.69 -12.14
C LYS A 65 2.39 13.63 -12.21
N HIS A 66 1.47 13.53 -11.24
CA HIS A 66 0.30 14.41 -11.16
C HIS A 66 0.69 15.88 -10.97
N SER A 67 1.67 16.15 -10.12
CA SER A 67 2.20 17.51 -9.89
C SER A 67 2.82 18.11 -11.16
N LYS A 68 3.64 17.33 -11.88
CA LYS A 68 4.23 17.76 -13.16
C LYS A 68 3.17 18.07 -14.22
N LEU A 69 2.12 17.24 -14.32
CA LEU A 69 1.01 17.49 -15.23
C LEU A 69 0.24 18.75 -14.84
N THR A 70 -0.04 18.96 -13.55
CA THR A 70 -0.71 20.17 -13.05
C THR A 70 0.11 21.43 -13.34
N GLN A 71 1.43 21.37 -13.18
CA GLN A 71 2.32 22.49 -13.52
C GLN A 71 2.33 22.78 -15.02
N SER A 72 2.30 21.73 -15.85
CA SER A 72 2.26 21.86 -17.31
C SER A 72 0.94 22.46 -17.80
N ASP A 73 -0.18 22.02 -17.21
CA ASP A 73 -1.52 22.55 -17.46
C ASP A 73 -1.61 24.05 -17.13
N LYS A 74 -1.05 24.45 -15.97
CA LYS A 74 -0.97 25.86 -15.57
C LYS A 74 -0.19 26.69 -16.59
N LYS A 75 1.00 26.22 -17.01
CA LYS A 75 1.82 26.91 -18.02
C LYS A 75 1.10 27.06 -19.37
N LEU A 76 0.40 26.02 -19.82
CA LEU A 76 -0.39 26.06 -21.06
C LEU A 76 -1.63 26.95 -20.95
N SER A 77 -2.18 27.11 -19.75
CA SER A 77 -3.31 27.99 -19.49
C SER A 77 -2.90 29.47 -19.46
N GLU A 78 -1.69 29.76 -18.98
CA GLU A 78 -1.08 31.10 -18.99
C GLU A 78 -0.57 31.50 -20.38
N PHE A 79 -0.32 30.52 -21.27
CA PHE A 79 0.12 30.79 -22.63
C PHE A 79 -1.04 31.36 -23.47
N SER A 80 -0.86 32.60 -23.93
CA SER A 80 -1.75 33.27 -24.88
C SER A 80 -0.96 33.62 -26.13
N ILE A 81 -1.48 33.25 -27.29
CA ILE A 81 -0.97 33.73 -28.58
C ILE A 81 -1.49 35.16 -28.73
N GLU A 82 -0.79 36.13 -28.14
CA GLU A 82 -1.05 37.52 -28.48
C GLU A 82 -0.71 37.72 -29.96
N SER A 83 -1.60 38.35 -30.71
CA SER A 83 -1.43 38.67 -32.13
C SER A 83 -0.17 39.52 -32.34
N GLY A 84 0.98 38.87 -32.46
CA GLY A 84 2.27 39.49 -32.66
C GLY A 84 3.19 38.52 -33.37
N GLU A 85 3.70 38.94 -34.51
CA GLU A 85 4.72 38.24 -35.29
C GLU A 85 5.90 37.83 -34.38
N GLY A 86 5.96 36.56 -34.00
CA GLY A 86 7.01 36.09 -33.09
C GLY A 86 6.76 34.75 -32.41
N THR A 87 5.54 34.22 -32.44
CA THR A 87 5.28 32.90 -31.87
C THR A 87 5.75 31.79 -32.81
N GLU A 88 6.70 30.99 -32.35
CA GLU A 88 7.19 29.79 -33.01
C GLU A 88 7.03 28.61 -32.06
N LEU A 89 6.52 27.51 -32.59
CA LEU A 89 6.40 26.23 -31.90
C LEU A 89 7.46 25.29 -32.45
N ASN A 90 8.35 24.83 -31.58
CA ASN A 90 9.30 23.75 -31.87
C ASN A 90 8.94 22.54 -31.01
N ILE A 91 8.80 21.38 -31.66
CA ILE A 91 8.52 20.08 -31.03
C ILE A 91 9.57 19.10 -31.49
N GLU A 92 10.22 18.45 -30.54
CA GLU A 92 11.11 17.31 -30.80
C GLU A 92 10.37 16.01 -30.48
N ASP A 93 10.41 15.05 -31.39
CA ASP A 93 9.88 13.70 -31.16
C ASP A 93 10.88 12.80 -30.41
N ALA A 94 10.46 11.57 -30.09
CA ALA A 94 11.30 10.61 -29.37
C ALA A 94 12.48 10.07 -30.21
N ASP A 95 12.42 10.24 -31.53
CA ASP A 95 13.44 9.82 -32.49
C ASP A 95 14.43 10.97 -32.78
N GLY A 96 14.22 12.15 -32.17
CA GLY A 96 15.05 13.34 -32.34
C GLY A 96 14.70 14.18 -33.57
N ASN A 97 13.55 13.95 -34.21
CA ASN A 97 13.09 14.80 -35.30
C ASN A 97 12.43 16.06 -34.75
N GLU A 98 12.86 17.20 -35.27
CA GLU A 98 12.31 18.50 -34.92
C GLU A 98 11.21 18.93 -35.91
N PHE A 99 10.11 19.42 -35.36
CA PHE A 99 9.03 20.06 -36.09
C PHE A 99 8.89 21.51 -35.62
N THR A 100 9.10 22.45 -36.53
CA THR A 100 9.01 23.89 -36.25
C THR A 100 7.92 24.54 -37.09
N THR A 101 7.02 25.28 -36.46
CA THR A 101 5.95 26.02 -37.16
C THR A 101 5.72 27.40 -36.56
N LYS A 102 5.34 28.35 -37.43
CA LYS A 102 4.90 29.71 -37.05
C LYS A 102 3.43 29.95 -37.38
N ASN A 103 2.72 28.92 -37.87
CA ASN A 103 1.30 29.06 -38.21
C ASN A 103 0.47 29.09 -36.91
N PRO A 104 -0.18 30.20 -36.57
CA PRO A 104 -0.92 30.34 -35.32
C PRO A 104 -2.06 29.33 -35.17
N GLU A 105 -2.71 28.91 -36.26
CA GLU A 105 -3.78 27.91 -36.23
C GLU A 105 -3.24 26.54 -35.79
N ILE A 106 -2.11 26.12 -36.36
CA ILE A 106 -1.45 24.86 -35.98
C ILE A 106 -0.98 24.91 -34.52
N ILE A 107 -0.43 26.05 -34.10
CA ILE A 107 0.01 26.25 -32.71
C ILE A 107 -1.20 26.13 -31.77
N GLN A 108 -2.32 26.74 -32.11
CA GLN A 108 -3.55 26.66 -31.31
C GLN A 108 -4.10 25.23 -31.23
N ASP A 109 -4.15 24.50 -32.34
CA ASP A 109 -4.60 23.10 -32.38
C ASP A 109 -3.71 22.21 -31.52
N VAL A 110 -2.39 22.37 -31.60
CA VAL A 110 -1.44 21.63 -30.76
C VAL A 110 -1.64 21.96 -29.28
N LEU A 111 -1.82 23.24 -28.93
CA LEU A 111 -2.07 23.64 -27.54
C LEU A 111 -3.36 23.03 -27.00
N GLN A 112 -4.43 23.03 -27.80
CA GLN A 112 -5.69 22.41 -27.41
C GLN A 112 -5.54 20.89 -27.22
N PHE A 113 -4.90 20.21 -28.16
CA PHE A 113 -4.59 18.78 -28.04
C PHE A 113 -3.78 18.46 -26.77
N LEU A 114 -2.78 19.27 -26.45
CA LEU A 114 -1.97 19.10 -25.24
C LEU A 114 -2.78 19.31 -23.97
N LYS A 115 -3.66 20.32 -23.91
CA LYS A 115 -4.56 20.57 -22.79
C LYS A 115 -5.49 19.38 -22.55
N GLU A 116 -6.13 18.87 -23.59
CA GLU A 116 -7.00 17.69 -23.52
C GLU A 116 -6.23 16.45 -23.04
N LYS A 117 -5.05 16.18 -23.61
CA LYS A 117 -4.21 15.05 -23.19
C LYS A 117 -3.74 15.14 -21.74
N ILE A 118 -3.41 16.34 -21.27
CA ILE A 118 -3.02 16.55 -19.87
C ILE A 118 -4.21 16.33 -18.95
N ALA A 119 -5.40 16.84 -19.29
CA ALA A 119 -6.63 16.62 -18.54
C ALA A 119 -6.98 15.13 -18.43
N ASP A 120 -6.92 14.39 -19.54
CA ASP A 120 -7.15 12.94 -19.57
C ASP A 120 -6.17 12.18 -18.68
N LYS A 121 -4.86 12.47 -18.80
CA LYS A 121 -3.84 11.84 -17.96
C LYS A 121 -4.02 12.19 -16.49
N ARG A 122 -4.36 13.44 -16.17
CA ARG A 122 -4.63 13.84 -14.78
C ARG A 122 -5.80 13.05 -14.20
N LYS A 123 -6.91 12.92 -14.93
CA LYS A 123 -8.06 12.12 -14.50
C LYS A 123 -7.68 10.66 -14.22
N GLN A 124 -6.93 10.04 -15.14
CA GLN A 124 -6.43 8.67 -14.94
C GLN A 124 -5.53 8.54 -13.70
N LEU A 125 -4.66 9.52 -13.47
CA LEU A 125 -3.80 9.53 -12.28
C LEU A 125 -4.59 9.79 -10.98
N GLU A 126 -5.59 10.68 -11.01
CA GLU A 126 -6.47 10.94 -9.86
C GLU A 126 -7.24 9.68 -9.46
N GLU A 127 -7.76 8.92 -10.43
CA GLU A 127 -8.39 7.60 -10.19
C GLU A 127 -7.42 6.61 -9.55
N LEU A 128 -6.15 6.59 -9.97
CA LEU A 128 -5.12 5.72 -9.39
C LEU A 128 -4.62 6.16 -8.02
N ILE A 129 -4.74 7.45 -7.67
CA ILE A 129 -4.32 8.01 -6.38
C ILE A 129 -5.43 7.89 -5.33
N ARG A 130 -6.71 7.92 -5.73
CA ARG A 130 -7.89 7.93 -4.84
C ARG A 130 -8.18 6.62 -4.08
N TRP A 131 -7.19 5.73 -3.95
CA TRP A 131 -7.22 4.42 -3.25
C TRP A 131 -8.33 4.26 -2.21
#